data_AF-A0A1C6UNG4-F1
#
_entry.id   AF-A0A1C6UNG4-F1
#
_cell.length_a   1.000
_cell.length_b   1.000
_cell.length_c   1.000
_cell.angle_alpha   90.00
_cell.angle_beta   90.00
_cell.angle_gamma   90.00
#
_symmetry.space_group_name_H-M   'P 1'
#
loop_
_entity.id
_entity.type
_entity.pdbx_description
1 polymer ?
#
loop_
_entity_poly.entity_id
_entity_poly.type
_entity_poly.pdbx_seq_one_letter_code
_entity_poly.pdbx_strand_id
1 'polypeptide(L)'
;MTFPNGADGHRRPAPAPSGVPPTYVRYLRDRLLEAEAGLTAMNERYERTKAAFDRCYARRGITPDTDIVGYINAKAMNPELKFWYAKVEHFQRELAAYGAALTGLAAADRMLAVDGPRVPADRQRARAGRSNLNRVG
;
A
#
# COMPACT_ATOMS: atom_id res chain seq x y z
N MET A 1 36.16 25.36 50.92
CA MET A 1 35.53 25.61 49.60
C MET A 1 35.40 24.27 48.91
N THR A 2 34.17 23.76 48.81
CA THR A 2 33.88 22.43 48.25
C THR A 2 32.89 22.64 47.12
N PHE A 3 33.30 22.37 45.89
CA PHE A 3 32.42 22.45 44.72
C PHE A 3 31.58 21.16 44.65
N PRO A 4 30.24 21.24 44.56
CA PRO A 4 29.43 20.05 44.36
C PRO A 4 29.57 19.56 42.92
N ASN A 5 29.87 18.27 42.82
CA ASN A 5 30.02 17.50 41.60
C ASN A 5 28.69 17.48 40.82
N GLY A 6 28.73 17.97 39.58
CA GLY A 6 27.60 17.94 38.66
C GLY A 6 27.28 16.50 38.26
N ALA A 7 26.22 15.95 38.83
CA ALA A 7 25.62 14.71 38.37
C ALA A 7 24.47 15.04 37.41
N ASP A 8 24.80 15.64 36.27
CA ASP A 8 23.88 15.67 35.13
C ASP A 8 23.83 14.26 34.54
N GLY A 9 22.92 13.46 35.10
CA GLY A 9 22.49 12.20 34.51
C GLY A 9 21.84 12.49 33.17
N HIS A 10 22.66 12.56 32.11
CA HIS A 10 22.19 12.55 30.74
C HIS A 10 21.44 11.23 30.50
N ARG A 11 20.12 11.28 30.69
CA ARG A 11 19.20 10.26 30.20
C ARG A 11 19.41 10.19 28.70
N ARG A 12 20.16 9.19 28.25
CA ARG A 12 20.36 8.90 26.83
C ARG A 12 18.97 8.79 26.19
N PRO A 13 18.64 9.60 25.16
CA PRO A 13 17.34 9.48 24.51
C PRO A 13 17.21 8.04 24.00
N ALA A 14 16.10 7.39 24.38
CA ALA A 14 15.78 6.09 23.84
C ALA A 14 15.69 6.21 22.31
N PRO A 15 16.29 5.28 21.54
CA PRO A 15 16.15 5.31 20.09
C PRO A 15 14.66 5.29 19.73
N ALA A 16 14.26 6.14 18.80
CA ALA A 16 12.90 6.15 18.28
C ALA A 16 12.53 4.73 17.83
N PRO A 17 11.31 4.23 18.10
CA PRO A 17 10.91 2.91 17.65
C PRO A 17 11.09 2.82 16.13
N SER A 18 12.04 1.97 15.72
CA SER A 18 12.43 1.82 14.33
C SER A 18 11.46 0.87 13.63
N GLY A 19 10.71 1.38 12.67
CA GLY A 19 9.92 0.59 11.73
C GLY A 19 8.42 0.89 11.74
N VAL A 20 7.81 0.71 10.57
CA VAL A 20 6.35 0.77 10.42
C VAL A 20 5.73 -0.46 11.08
N PRO A 21 4.70 -0.31 11.95
CA PRO A 21 4.09 -1.45 12.62
C PRO A 21 3.54 -2.49 11.62
N PRO A 22 3.76 -3.80 11.84
CA PRO A 22 3.20 -4.85 10.98
C PRO A 22 1.68 -4.79 10.87
N THR A 23 1.01 -4.31 11.92
CA THR A 23 -0.44 -4.08 11.94
C THR A 23 -0.89 -3.04 10.90
N TYR A 24 -0.08 -2.02 10.65
CA TYR A 24 -0.37 -1.00 9.64
C TYR A 24 -0.19 -1.54 8.23
N VAL A 25 0.84 -2.36 8.00
CA VAL A 25 1.03 -3.06 6.71
C VAL A 25 -0.15 -3.99 6.41
N ARG A 26 -0.62 -4.74 7.42
CA ARG A 26 -1.81 -5.60 7.28
C ARG A 26 -3.05 -4.78 6.95
N TYR A 27 -3.28 -3.69 7.69
CA TYR A 27 -4.38 -2.77 7.40
C TYR A 27 -4.37 -2.26 5.95
N LEU A 28 -3.21 -1.84 5.43
CA LEU A 28 -3.09 -1.37 4.04
C LEU A 28 -3.40 -2.48 3.02
N ARG A 29 -3.02 -3.73 3.30
CA ARG A 29 -3.36 -4.88 2.44
C ARG A 29 -4.86 -5.17 2.45
N ASP A 30 -5.47 -5.17 3.63
CA ASP A 30 -6.91 -5.39 3.76
C ASP A 30 -7.69 -4.30 3.01
N ARG A 31 -7.28 -3.02 3.16
CA ARG A 31 -7.86 -1.89 2.43
C ARG A 31 -7.65 -1.95 0.92
N LEU A 32 -6.50 -2.45 0.46
CA LEU A 32 -6.25 -2.66 -0.96
C LEU A 32 -7.22 -3.71 -1.55
N LEU A 33 -7.42 -4.84 -0.85
CA LEU A 33 -8.37 -5.88 -1.26
C LEU A 33 -9.81 -5.39 -1.24
N GLU A 34 -10.19 -4.60 -0.23
CA GLU A 34 -11.50 -3.94 -0.17
C GLU A 34 -11.70 -2.99 -1.37
N ALA A 35 -10.68 -2.21 -1.73
CA ALA A 35 -10.74 -1.30 -2.86
C ALA A 35 -10.84 -2.05 -4.20
N GLU A 36 -10.13 -3.18 -4.37
CA GLU A 36 -10.24 -4.05 -5.54
C GLU A 36 -11.65 -4.65 -5.68
N ALA A 37 -12.20 -5.20 -4.60
CA ALA A 37 -13.55 -5.75 -4.59
C ALA A 37 -14.60 -4.65 -4.88
N GLY A 38 -14.42 -3.49 -4.27
CA GLY A 38 -15.25 -2.30 -4.51
C GLY A 38 -15.19 -1.84 -5.97
N LEU A 39 -13.99 -1.79 -6.56
CA LEU A 39 -13.79 -1.42 -7.95
C LEU A 39 -14.53 -2.38 -8.91
N THR A 40 -14.35 -3.69 -8.73
CA THR A 40 -15.04 -4.70 -9.56
C THR A 40 -16.55 -4.55 -9.46
N ALA A 41 -17.09 -4.44 -8.24
CA ALA A 41 -18.53 -4.30 -8.03
C ALA A 41 -19.09 -3.00 -8.63
N MET A 42 -18.37 -1.88 -8.53
CA MET A 42 -18.82 -0.61 -9.11
C MET A 42 -18.68 -0.60 -10.63
N ASN A 43 -17.66 -1.25 -11.18
CA ASN A 43 -17.47 -1.36 -12.61
C ASN A 43 -18.60 -2.16 -13.28
N GLU A 44 -19.00 -3.28 -12.68
CA GLU A 44 -20.16 -4.05 -13.16
C GLU A 44 -21.45 -3.23 -13.17
N ARG A 45 -21.68 -2.41 -12.13
CA ARG A 45 -22.85 -1.53 -12.06
C ARG A 45 -22.78 -0.45 -13.14
N TYR A 46 -21.63 0.20 -13.30
CA TYR A 46 -21.40 1.19 -14.34
C TYR A 46 -21.67 0.60 -15.73
N GLU A 47 -21.09 -0.56 -16.06
CA GLU A 47 -21.26 -1.20 -17.36
C GLU A 47 -22.71 -1.62 -17.62
N ARG A 48 -23.42 -2.12 -16.60
CA ARG A 48 -24.85 -2.44 -16.73
C ARG A 48 -25.70 -1.20 -17.02
N THR A 49 -25.47 -0.11 -16.28
CA THR A 49 -26.18 1.16 -16.52
C THR A 49 -25.80 1.74 -17.89
N LYS A 50 -24.54 1.65 -18.29
CA LYS A 50 -24.06 2.09 -19.61
C LYS A 50 -24.72 1.30 -20.74
N ALA A 51 -24.80 -0.02 -20.62
CA ALA A 51 -25.47 -0.85 -21.60
C ALA A 51 -26.97 -0.52 -21.73
N ALA A 52 -27.64 -0.18 -20.62
CA ALA A 52 -29.03 0.28 -20.66
C ALA A 52 -29.18 1.64 -21.35
N PHE A 53 -28.30 2.59 -21.04
CA PHE A 53 -28.22 3.89 -21.69
C PHE A 53 -27.98 3.75 -23.20
N ASP A 54 -26.97 2.97 -23.60
CA ASP A 54 -26.58 2.78 -25.00
C ASP A 54 -27.76 2.18 -25.81
N ARG A 55 -28.47 1.18 -25.27
CA ARG A 55 -29.66 0.62 -25.92
C ARG A 55 -30.79 1.65 -26.10
N CYS A 56 -30.98 2.54 -25.13
CA CYS A 56 -32.02 3.56 -25.20
C CYS A 56 -31.74 4.59 -26.31
N TYR A 57 -30.49 5.05 -26.40
CA TYR A 57 -30.08 6.06 -27.38
C TYR A 57 -29.84 5.49 -28.78
N ALA A 58 -29.40 4.23 -28.89
CA ALA A 58 -29.29 3.54 -30.18
C ALA A 58 -30.64 3.46 -30.92
N ARG A 59 -31.76 3.26 -30.20
CA ARG A 59 -33.12 3.30 -30.79
C ARG A 59 -33.49 4.68 -31.37
N ARG A 60 -32.79 5.73 -30.97
CA ARG A 60 -32.97 7.10 -31.45
C ARG A 60 -31.93 7.49 -32.51
N GLY A 61 -31.11 6.54 -32.96
CA GLY A 61 -30.00 6.81 -33.89
C GLY A 61 -28.85 7.60 -33.26
N ILE A 62 -28.81 7.72 -31.93
CA ILE A 62 -27.75 8.43 -31.20
C ILE A 62 -26.78 7.38 -30.67
N THR A 63 -25.68 7.18 -31.40
CA THR A 63 -24.60 6.27 -31.03
C THR A 63 -23.26 6.97 -31.25
N PRO A 64 -22.15 6.47 -30.68
CA PRO A 64 -20.83 7.03 -30.95
C PRO A 64 -20.49 7.12 -32.45
N ASP A 65 -20.97 6.17 -33.27
CA ASP A 65 -20.65 6.11 -34.69
C ASP A 65 -21.56 7.00 -35.55
N THR A 66 -22.81 7.22 -35.12
CA THR A 66 -23.83 7.95 -35.90
C THR A 66 -24.00 9.40 -35.46
N ASP A 67 -23.81 9.70 -34.18
CA ASP A 67 -23.92 11.03 -33.59
C ASP A 67 -23.12 11.10 -32.28
N ILE A 68 -21.79 11.23 -32.41
CA ILE A 68 -20.88 11.28 -31.26
C ILE A 68 -21.14 12.49 -30.35
N VAL A 69 -21.52 13.63 -30.92
CA VAL A 69 -21.77 14.86 -30.15
C VAL A 69 -23.03 14.71 -29.31
N GLY A 70 -24.12 14.23 -29.91
CA GLY A 70 -25.36 13.90 -29.20
C GLY A 70 -25.14 12.82 -28.15
N TYR A 71 -24.36 11.79 -28.47
CA TYR A 71 -24.00 10.74 -27.52
C TYR A 71 -23.24 11.27 -26.30
N ILE A 72 -22.20 12.09 -26.51
CA ILE A 72 -21.43 12.69 -25.42
C ILE A 72 -22.30 13.61 -24.57
N ASN A 73 -23.12 14.46 -25.19
CA ASN A 73 -24.04 15.35 -24.46
C ASN A 73 -25.06 14.56 -23.64
N ALA A 74 -25.67 13.53 -24.22
CA ALA A 74 -26.60 12.66 -23.52
C ALA A 74 -25.95 11.91 -22.35
N LYS A 75 -24.73 11.39 -22.55
CA LYS A 75 -23.96 10.69 -21.51
C LYS A 75 -23.60 11.66 -20.39
N ALA A 76 -23.16 12.87 -20.73
CA ALA A 76 -22.83 13.91 -19.77
C ALA A 76 -24.05 14.38 -18.99
N MET A 77 -25.26 14.33 -19.53
CA MET A 77 -26.47 14.71 -18.81
C MET A 77 -27.08 13.58 -17.98
N ASN A 78 -26.60 12.34 -18.09
CA ASN A 78 -27.13 11.21 -17.34
C ASN A 78 -26.56 11.17 -15.90
N PRO A 79 -27.39 11.41 -14.87
CA PRO A 79 -26.91 11.47 -13.48
C PRO A 79 -26.50 10.10 -12.93
N GLU A 80 -27.13 9.02 -13.39
CA GLU A 80 -26.84 7.67 -12.91
C GLU A 80 -25.48 7.18 -13.43
N LEU A 81 -25.18 7.40 -14.72
CA LEU A 81 -23.87 7.11 -15.29
C LEU A 81 -22.77 7.92 -14.63
N LYS A 82 -23.01 9.21 -14.37
CA LYS A 82 -22.09 10.07 -13.63
C LYS A 82 -21.82 9.51 -12.23
N PHE A 83 -22.86 9.09 -11.53
CA PHE A 83 -22.73 8.52 -10.19
C PHE A 83 -21.87 7.26 -10.18
N TRP A 84 -22.18 6.28 -11.04
CA TRP A 84 -21.43 5.03 -11.07
C TRP A 84 -19.99 5.25 -11.52
N TYR A 85 -19.78 6.11 -12.51
CA TYR A 85 -18.44 6.47 -12.95
C TYR A 85 -17.62 7.12 -11.81
N ALA A 86 -18.22 8.06 -11.05
CA ALA A 86 -17.55 8.65 -9.88
C ALA A 86 -17.20 7.61 -8.80
N LYS A 87 -18.02 6.57 -8.63
CA LYS A 87 -17.71 5.45 -7.73
C LYS A 87 -16.55 4.59 -8.23
N VAL A 88 -16.48 4.32 -9.53
CA VAL A 88 -15.34 3.64 -10.15
C VAL A 88 -14.06 4.45 -9.94
N GLU A 89 -14.09 5.76 -10.23
CA GLU A 89 -12.93 6.64 -10.01
C GLU A 89 -12.47 6.68 -8.55
N HIS A 90 -13.42 6.67 -7.61
CA HIS A 90 -13.10 6.64 -6.19
C HIS A 90 -12.25 5.40 -5.82
N PHE A 91 -12.69 4.22 -6.23
CA PHE A 91 -11.95 2.99 -5.93
C PHE A 91 -10.64 2.85 -6.70
N GLN A 92 -10.57 3.37 -7.94
CA GLN A 92 -9.30 3.47 -8.67
C GLN A 92 -8.27 4.32 -7.91
N ARG A 93 -8.71 5.45 -7.32
CA ARG A 93 -7.84 6.31 -6.49
C ARG A 93 -7.42 5.60 -5.21
N GLU A 94 -8.33 4.91 -4.53
CA GLU A 94 -8.00 4.13 -3.33
C GLU A 94 -6.99 3.01 -3.63
N LEU A 95 -7.21 2.24 -4.70
CA LEU A 95 -6.32 1.17 -5.13
C LEU A 95 -4.92 1.71 -5.45
N ALA A 96 -4.83 2.81 -6.18
CA ALA A 96 -3.57 3.48 -6.47
C ALA A 96 -2.87 3.97 -5.19
N ALA A 97 -3.60 4.58 -4.27
CA ALA A 97 -3.04 5.11 -3.02
C ALA A 97 -2.50 3.99 -2.11
N TYR A 98 -3.28 2.93 -1.87
CA TYR A 98 -2.86 1.80 -1.03
C TYR A 98 -1.73 1.00 -1.67
N GLY A 99 -1.78 0.78 -2.99
CA GLY A 99 -0.70 0.13 -3.73
C GLY A 99 0.60 0.93 -3.69
N ALA A 100 0.53 2.25 -3.86
CA ALA A 100 1.69 3.13 -3.75
C ALA A 100 2.27 3.12 -2.33
N ALA A 101 1.42 3.16 -1.30
CA ALA A 101 1.86 3.09 0.10
C ALA A 101 2.63 1.79 0.39
N LEU A 102 2.07 0.63 0.01
CA LEU A 102 2.73 -0.66 0.19
C LEU A 102 4.06 -0.76 -0.58
N THR A 103 4.09 -0.25 -1.80
CA THR A 103 5.31 -0.21 -2.62
C THR A 103 6.37 0.69 -2.00
N GLY A 104 5.98 1.87 -1.50
CA GLY A 104 6.87 2.80 -0.82
C GLY A 104 7.47 2.20 0.47
N LEU A 105 6.66 1.48 1.25
CA LEU A 105 7.14 0.78 2.44
C LEU A 105 8.15 -0.32 2.09
N ALA A 106 7.87 -1.13 1.07
CA ALA A 106 8.81 -2.15 0.60
C ALA A 106 10.12 -1.55 0.05
N ALA A 107 10.04 -0.38 -0.61
CA ALA A 107 11.23 0.34 -1.06
C ALA A 107 12.05 0.87 0.12
N ALA A 108 11.40 1.50 1.11
CA ALA A 108 12.05 2.01 2.30
C ALA A 108 12.76 0.91 3.11
N ASP A 109 12.11 -0.26 3.27
CA ASP A 109 12.71 -1.41 3.97
C ASP A 109 14.01 -1.89 3.28
N ARG A 110 14.01 -1.96 1.94
CA ARG A 110 15.21 -2.30 1.16
C ARG A 110 16.33 -1.26 1.31
N MET A 111 16.00 0.04 1.34
CA MET A 111 17.00 1.10 1.50
C MET A 111 17.64 1.03 2.89
N LEU A 112 16.83 0.87 3.94
CA LEU A 112 17.32 0.77 5.31
C LEU A 112 18.11 -0.52 5.57
N ALA A 113 17.78 -1.62 4.91
CA ALA A 113 18.54 -2.88 5.00
C ALA A 113 19.96 -2.77 4.40
N VAL A 114 20.19 -1.87 3.44
CA VAL A 114 21.50 -1.63 2.82
C VAL A 114 22.45 -0.89 3.76
N ASP A 115 21.93 -0.08 4.69
CA ASP A 115 22.69 0.73 5.65
C ASP A 115 22.92 0.03 7.02
N GLY A 116 22.45 -1.20 7.19
CA GLY A 116 22.72 -2.00 8.38
C GLY A 116 24.23 -2.34 8.50
N PRO A 117 24.82 -2.33 9.71
CA PRO A 117 26.22 -2.69 9.88
C PRO A 117 26.43 -4.10 9.36
N ARG A 118 27.21 -4.24 8.27
CA ARG A 118 27.79 -5.52 7.87
C ARG A 118 28.60 -6.02 9.05
N VAL A 119 28.03 -6.93 9.84
CA VAL A 119 28.78 -7.66 10.87
C VAL A 119 29.90 -8.38 10.12
N PRO A 120 31.18 -8.06 10.37
CA PRO A 120 32.27 -8.80 9.74
C PRO A 120 32.14 -10.26 10.15
N ALA A 121 32.14 -11.16 9.16
CA ALA A 121 32.05 -12.61 9.34
C ALA A 121 33.18 -13.21 10.21
N ASP A 122 34.14 -12.39 10.64
CA ASP A 122 35.31 -12.82 11.42
C ASP A 122 35.02 -13.17 12.88
N ARG A 123 33.83 -12.89 13.43
CA ARG A 123 33.48 -13.29 14.82
C ARG A 123 32.85 -14.67 14.97
N GLN A 124 32.63 -15.42 13.90
CA GLN A 124 32.01 -16.75 13.98
C GLN A 124 33.00 -17.92 14.15
N ARG A 125 34.33 -17.67 14.23
CA ARG A 125 35.35 -18.74 14.32
C ARG A 125 35.90 -19.07 15.70
N ALA A 126 35.39 -18.47 16.79
CA ALA A 126 35.94 -18.69 18.13
C ALA A 126 34.97 -19.45 19.07
N ARG A 127 34.45 -20.62 18.64
CA ARG A 127 33.89 -21.60 19.61
C ARG A 127 33.99 -23.06 19.16
N ALA A 128 35.09 -23.41 18.50
CA ALA A 128 35.54 -24.80 18.43
C ALA A 128 36.52 -25.03 19.59
N GLY A 129 36.00 -25.38 20.75
CA GLY A 129 36.79 -25.47 21.99
C GLY A 129 36.35 -26.63 22.89
N ARG A 130 36.93 -27.81 22.61
CA ARG A 130 37.19 -28.93 23.53
C ARG A 130 35.99 -29.71 24.10
N SER A 131 35.73 -30.85 23.49
CA SER A 131 35.30 -32.06 24.21
C SER A 131 36.22 -33.20 23.80
N ASN A 132 37.24 -33.48 24.61
CA ASN A 132 38.00 -34.73 24.53
C ASN A 132 37.84 -35.45 25.87
N LEU A 133 37.16 -36.59 25.80
CA LEU A 133 36.90 -37.54 26.86
C LEU A 133 38.21 -38.24 27.23
N ASN A 134 38.61 -38.16 28.51
CA ASN A 134 39.66 -39.00 29.05
C ASN A 134 39.14 -40.45 29.15
N ARG A 135 39.77 -41.35 28.40
CA ARG A 135 39.71 -42.80 28.56
C ARG A 135 40.84 -43.21 29.51
N VAL A 136 40.51 -43.82 30.64
CA VAL A 136 41.47 -44.53 31.51
C VAL A 136 41.01 -45.98 31.57
N GLY A 137 41.95 -46.89 31.29
CA GLY A 137 41.80 -48.34 31.43
C GLY A 137 42.20 -48.84 32.81
#